data_AF-A0A3P7KDJ5-F1
#
_entry.id   AF-A0A3P7KDJ5-F1
#
_cell.length_a   1.000
_cell.length_b   1.000
_cell.length_c   1.000
_cell.angle_alpha   90.00
_cell.angle_beta   90.00
_cell.angle_gamma   90.00
#
_symmetry.space_group_name_H-M   'P 1'
#
loop_
_entity.id
_entity.type
_entity.pdbx_description
1 polymer ?
#
loop_
_entity_poly.entity_id
_entity_poly.type
_entity_poly.pdbx_seq_one_letter_code
_entity_poly.pdbx_strand_id
1 'polypeptide(L)'
;MSSLKRLSPIIRPLHKACTSPFSSTSARTVQVVSFDVNDTLIADGEPVDEVYARVASDHGIKVNPAAVAASYPKYWKNLCSSHPCFGFSTFGEFEWWKRIVIGCLQEVYYHVLILILGI
;
A
#
# COMPACT_ATOMS: atom_id res chain seq x y z
N MET A 1 -36.97 21.58 1.51
CA MET A 1 -36.05 21.65 2.67
C MET A 1 -35.13 20.43 2.62
N SER A 2 -34.04 20.48 1.85
CA SER A 2 -33.06 19.40 1.75
C SER A 2 -31.98 19.60 2.80
N SER A 3 -31.88 18.63 3.70
CA SER A 3 -30.90 18.58 4.79
C SER A 3 -29.50 18.43 4.22
N LEU A 4 -28.66 19.47 4.38
CA LEU A 4 -27.23 19.42 4.10
C LEU A 4 -26.59 18.39 5.03
N LYS A 5 -26.22 17.23 4.45
CA LYS A 5 -25.43 16.21 5.12
C LYS A 5 -24.15 16.85 5.65
N ARG A 6 -23.99 16.82 6.96
CA ARG A 6 -22.88 17.38 7.74
C ARG A 6 -21.56 16.85 7.17
N LEU A 7 -20.81 17.71 6.48
CA LEU A 7 -19.49 17.39 5.93
C LEU A 7 -18.55 16.90 7.04
N SER A 8 -17.76 15.88 6.71
CA SER A 8 -16.77 15.27 7.60
C SER A 8 -15.75 16.29 8.10
N PRO A 9 -15.23 16.15 9.34
CA PRO A 9 -14.34 17.13 9.96
C PRO A 9 -13.05 17.41 9.18
N ILE A 10 -12.65 16.51 8.27
CA ILE A 10 -11.49 16.64 7.37
C ILE A 10 -11.72 17.72 6.29
N ILE A 11 -12.96 18.01 5.91
CA ILE A 11 -13.29 18.98 4.83
C ILE A 11 -13.38 20.43 5.35
N ARG A 12 -13.50 20.61 6.68
CA ARG A 12 -13.67 21.94 7.30
C ARG A 12 -12.49 22.89 7.11
N PRO A 13 -11.21 22.47 7.15
CA PRO A 13 -10.08 23.36 6.90
C PRO A 13 -10.06 23.88 5.46
N LEU A 14 -10.42 23.03 4.49
CA LEU A 14 -10.43 23.37 3.07
C LEU A 14 -11.50 24.42 2.73
N HIS A 15 -12.71 24.29 3.29
CA HIS A 15 -13.79 25.25 3.02
C HIS A 15 -13.53 26.64 3.62
N LYS A 16 -12.81 26.71 4.76
CA LYS A 16 -12.51 27.97 5.46
C LYS A 16 -11.42 28.79 4.76
N ALA A 17 -10.52 28.13 4.01
CA ALA A 17 -9.53 28.80 3.17
C ALA A 17 -10.17 29.53 1.96
N CYS A 18 -11.35 29.10 1.51
CA CYS A 18 -11.99 29.62 0.29
C CYS A 18 -12.99 30.77 0.52
N THR A 19 -13.31 31.14 1.77
CA THR A 19 -14.47 32.02 2.09
C THR A 19 -14.15 33.29 2.88
N SER A 20 -12.88 33.65 3.08
CA SER A 20 -12.54 34.96 3.69
C SER A 20 -12.57 36.11 2.67
N PRO A 21 -13.12 37.29 3.02
CA PRO A 21 -13.13 38.45 2.15
C PRO A 21 -11.69 38.96 1.97
N PHE A 22 -11.25 38.94 0.72
CA PHE A 22 -9.88 39.23 0.28
C PHE A 22 -9.55 40.72 0.45
N SER A 23 -8.73 41.07 1.43
CA SER A 23 -8.07 42.38 1.53
C SER A 23 -6.95 42.47 0.49
N SER A 24 -6.82 43.61 -0.20
CA SER A 24 -6.06 43.83 -1.44
C SER A 24 -4.52 43.85 -1.28
N THR A 25 -3.95 42.97 -0.47
CA THR A 25 -2.51 42.68 -0.51
C THR A 25 -2.37 41.44 -1.37
N SER A 26 -1.85 41.55 -2.61
CA SER A 26 -1.73 40.48 -3.63
C SER A 26 -1.64 39.09 -2.99
N ALA A 27 -2.81 38.49 -2.71
CA ALA A 27 -2.81 37.32 -1.87
C ALA A 27 -2.42 36.19 -2.79
N ARG A 28 -1.39 35.45 -2.40
CA ARG A 28 -0.92 34.31 -3.16
C ARG A 28 -2.04 33.27 -3.19
N THR A 29 -2.87 33.35 -4.22
CA THR A 29 -3.89 32.37 -4.54
C THR A 29 -3.18 31.04 -4.70
N VAL A 30 -3.64 30.00 -4.01
CA VAL A 30 -3.13 28.63 -4.19
C VAL A 30 -3.25 28.27 -5.66
N GLN A 31 -2.12 28.02 -6.31
CA GLN A 31 -2.08 27.74 -7.75
C GLN A 31 -2.16 26.22 -8.02
N VAL A 32 -1.54 25.41 -7.16
CA VAL A 32 -1.41 23.97 -7.35
C VAL A 32 -1.55 23.26 -6.02
N VAL A 33 -2.28 22.15 -6.02
CA VAL A 33 -2.34 21.19 -4.91
C VAL A 33 -2.02 19.81 -5.47
N SER A 34 -1.02 19.14 -4.92
CA SER A 34 -0.67 17.75 -5.23
C SER A 34 -0.97 16.85 -4.04
N PHE A 35 -1.45 15.64 -4.32
CA PHE A 35 -1.80 14.65 -3.31
C PHE A 35 -0.98 13.39 -3.53
N ASP A 36 -0.46 12.82 -2.45
CA ASP A 36 -0.18 11.40 -2.42
C ASP A 36 -1.51 10.64 -2.37
N VAL A 37 -1.56 9.43 -2.94
CA VAL A 37 -2.81 8.67 -3.06
C VAL A 37 -3.07 7.84 -1.80
N ASN A 38 -2.03 7.19 -1.26
CA ASN A 38 -2.16 6.20 -0.19
C ASN A 38 -2.65 6.85 1.11
N ASP A 39 -3.69 6.28 1.72
CA ASP A 39 -4.38 6.76 2.94
C ASP A 39 -4.87 8.22 2.89
N THR A 40 -4.79 8.86 1.72
CA THR A 40 -5.29 10.22 1.48
C THR A 40 -6.52 10.19 0.59
N LEU A 41 -6.43 9.49 -0.55
CA LEU A 41 -7.51 9.34 -1.53
C LEU A 41 -8.03 7.90 -1.59
N ILE A 42 -7.15 6.92 -1.38
CA ILE A 42 -7.46 5.49 -1.47
C ILE A 42 -6.76 4.78 -0.30
N ALA A 43 -7.45 3.81 0.29
CA ALA A 43 -6.90 2.91 1.29
C ALA A 43 -7.18 1.46 0.87
N ASP A 44 -6.33 0.54 1.30
CA ASP A 44 -6.50 -0.89 1.03
C ASP A 44 -7.74 -1.41 1.77
N GLY A 45 -8.57 -2.19 1.07
CA GLY A 45 -9.78 -2.80 1.63
C GLY A 45 -9.50 -4.07 2.44
N GLU A 46 -8.32 -4.67 2.28
CA GLU A 46 -7.89 -5.91 2.91
C GLU A 46 -6.35 -5.87 3.11
N PRO A 47 -5.81 -6.43 4.21
CA PRO A 47 -4.36 -6.56 4.41
C PRO A 47 -3.69 -7.38 3.31
N VAL A 48 -2.46 -7.01 2.93
CA VAL A 48 -1.70 -7.66 1.85
C VAL A 48 -1.50 -9.16 2.05
N ASP A 49 -1.32 -9.58 3.30
CA ASP A 49 -1.11 -10.98 3.70
C ASP A 49 -2.37 -11.84 3.52
N GLU A 50 -3.55 -11.28 3.81
CA GLU A 50 -4.84 -11.94 3.55
C GLU A 50 -5.11 -12.04 2.05
N VAL A 51 -4.81 -10.98 1.28
CA VAL A 51 -4.92 -10.99 -0.18
C VAL A 51 -4.05 -12.10 -0.78
N TYR A 52 -2.79 -12.21 -0.34
CA TYR A 52 -1.87 -13.22 -0.85
C TYR A 52 -2.36 -14.63 -0.52
N ALA A 53 -2.80 -14.87 0.72
CA ALA A 53 -3.32 -16.16 1.14
C ALA A 53 -4.59 -16.55 0.35
N ARG A 54 -5.52 -15.62 0.15
CA ARG A 54 -6.75 -15.83 -0.59
C ARG A 54 -6.48 -16.15 -2.06
N VAL A 55 -5.70 -15.32 -2.75
CA VAL A 55 -5.35 -15.53 -4.17
C VAL A 55 -4.61 -16.86 -4.34
N ALA A 56 -3.67 -17.18 -3.46
CA ALA A 56 -2.99 -18.48 -3.49
C ALA A 56 -3.98 -19.64 -3.33
N SER A 57 -4.95 -19.51 -2.40
CA SER A 57 -5.99 -20.51 -2.18
C SER A 57 -6.89 -20.72 -3.41
N ASP A 58 -7.20 -19.66 -4.16
CA ASP A 58 -7.96 -19.74 -5.42
C ASP A 58 -7.22 -20.60 -6.48
N HIS A 59 -5.90 -20.72 -6.36
CA HIS A 59 -5.04 -21.57 -7.18
C HIS A 59 -4.65 -22.90 -6.52
N GLY A 60 -5.33 -23.30 -5.43
CA GLY A 60 -5.10 -24.57 -4.73
C GLY A 60 -3.89 -24.58 -3.79
N ILE A 61 -3.32 -23.41 -3.49
CA ILE A 61 -2.16 -23.24 -2.62
C ILE A 61 -2.63 -22.74 -1.25
N LYS A 62 -2.43 -23.56 -0.21
CA LYS A 62 -2.75 -23.15 1.17
C LYS A 62 -1.59 -22.36 1.76
N VAL A 63 -1.82 -21.09 2.05
CA VAL A 63 -0.84 -20.17 2.65
C VAL A 63 -1.41 -19.60 3.93
N ASN A 64 -0.59 -19.53 4.98
CA ASN A 64 -0.95 -18.87 6.23
C ASN A 64 -0.69 -17.36 6.11
N PRO A 65 -1.71 -16.48 6.23
CA PRO A 65 -1.53 -15.03 6.18
C PRO A 65 -0.46 -14.53 7.16
N ALA A 66 -0.44 -15.04 8.39
CA ALA A 66 0.53 -14.62 9.40
C ALA A 66 2.00 -14.89 8.99
N ALA A 67 2.23 -15.94 8.19
CA ALA A 67 3.56 -16.23 7.67
C ALA A 67 3.95 -15.25 6.56
N VAL A 68 3.01 -14.85 5.70
CA VAL A 68 3.22 -13.79 4.69
C VAL A 68 3.50 -12.45 5.36
N ALA A 69 2.73 -12.08 6.40
CA ALA A 69 2.94 -10.87 7.18
C ALA A 69 4.33 -10.82 7.82
N ALA A 70 4.86 -11.97 8.25
CA ALA A 70 6.20 -12.08 8.82
C ALA A 70 7.31 -11.96 7.74
N SER A 71 7.12 -12.56 6.56
CA SER A 71 8.13 -12.57 5.49
C SER A 71 8.17 -11.26 4.68
N TYR A 72 7.02 -10.63 4.46
CA TYR A 72 6.90 -9.46 3.57
C TYR A 72 7.86 -8.32 3.91
N PRO A 73 7.98 -7.85 5.17
CA PRO A 73 8.88 -6.76 5.52
C PRO A 73 10.34 -7.05 5.20
N LYS A 74 10.76 -8.32 5.28
CA LYS A 74 12.13 -8.75 4.97
C LYS A 74 12.44 -8.57 3.48
N TYR A 75 11.58 -9.10 2.60
CA TYR A 75 11.76 -9.00 1.15
C TYR A 75 11.61 -7.57 0.65
N TRP A 76 10.62 -6.85 1.14
CA TRP A 76 10.41 -5.43 0.83
C TRP A 76 11.66 -4.60 1.17
N LYS A 77 12.13 -4.66 2.43
CA LYS A 77 13.30 -3.89 2.88
C LYS A 77 14.55 -4.26 2.07
N ASN A 78 14.78 -5.54 1.84
CA ASN A 78 15.93 -6.00 1.06
C ASN A 78 15.92 -5.40 -0.36
N LEU A 79 14.78 -5.49 -1.05
CA LEU A 79 14.66 -4.98 -2.41
C LEU A 79 14.67 -3.46 -2.49
N CYS A 80 14.09 -2.75 -1.52
CA CYS A 80 14.20 -1.29 -1.44
C CYS A 80 15.66 -0.84 -1.32
N SER A 81 16.49 -1.56 -0.54
CA SER A 81 17.90 -1.22 -0.35
C SER A 81 18.79 -1.64 -1.52
N SER A 82 18.58 -2.84 -2.08
CA SER A 82 19.43 -3.40 -3.14
C SER A 82 19.04 -2.95 -4.54
N HIS A 83 17.75 -2.66 -4.77
CA HIS A 83 17.18 -2.33 -6.07
C HIS A 83 16.14 -1.20 -5.91
N PRO A 84 16.57 0.03 -5.60
CA PRO A 84 15.67 1.14 -5.33
C PRO A 84 14.79 1.50 -6.53
N CYS A 85 13.76 2.32 -6.28
CA CYS A 85 12.81 2.77 -7.31
C CYS A 85 12.22 1.59 -8.11
N PHE A 86 11.80 0.55 -7.40
CA PHE A 86 11.21 -0.66 -7.98
C PHE A 86 12.09 -1.33 -9.05
N GLY A 87 13.42 -1.24 -8.90
CA GLY A 87 14.34 -1.84 -9.87
C GLY A 87 14.41 -1.12 -11.22
N PHE A 88 14.06 0.18 -11.27
CA PHE A 88 14.07 0.99 -12.50
C PHE A 88 15.38 0.87 -13.30
N SER A 89 16.53 0.86 -12.61
CA SER A 89 17.85 0.73 -13.24
C SER A 89 18.33 -0.72 -13.40
N THR A 90 17.51 -1.71 -13.08
CA THR A 90 17.90 -3.12 -13.07
C THR A 90 16.93 -3.98 -13.89
N PHE A 91 15.97 -4.63 -13.26
CA PHE A 91 15.06 -5.59 -13.88
C PHE A 91 13.62 -5.09 -14.00
N GLY A 92 13.36 -3.84 -13.60
CA GLY A 92 12.05 -3.19 -13.72
C GLY A 92 11.05 -3.60 -12.63
N GLU A 93 9.97 -2.84 -12.57
CA GLU A 93 8.96 -2.89 -11.52
C GLU A 93 8.22 -4.22 -11.46
N PHE A 94 7.95 -4.84 -12.61
CA PHE A 94 7.25 -6.12 -12.66
C PHE A 94 8.05 -7.23 -11.98
N GLU A 95 9.33 -7.39 -12.35
CA GLU A 95 10.19 -8.40 -11.74
C GLU A 95 10.52 -8.07 -10.28
N TRP A 96 10.53 -6.78 -9.92
CA TRP A 96 10.70 -6.34 -8.54
C TRP A 96 9.57 -6.82 -7.63
N TRP A 97 8.31 -6.56 -8.02
CA TRP A 97 7.15 -7.02 -7.26
C TRP A 97 7.00 -8.53 -7.26
N LYS A 98 7.26 -9.17 -8.41
CA LYS A 98 7.23 -10.64 -8.53
C LYS A 98 8.19 -11.33 -7.55
N ARG A 99 9.38 -10.77 -7.34
CA ARG A 99 10.35 -11.30 -6.35
C ARG A 99 9.83 -11.23 -4.92
N ILE A 100 9.08 -10.18 -4.57
CA ILE A 100 8.42 -10.09 -3.25
C ILE A 100 7.39 -11.21 -3.10
N VAL A 101 6.49 -11.33 -4.07
CA VAL A 101 5.42 -12.34 -4.06
C VAL A 101 6.02 -13.75 -3.95
N ILE A 102 6.97 -14.08 -4.83
CA ILE A 102 7.64 -15.39 -4.83
C ILE A 102 8.36 -15.62 -3.51
N GLY A 103 9.12 -14.63 -3.00
CA GLY A 103 9.85 -14.76 -1.75
C GLY A 103 8.92 -15.05 -0.56
N CYS A 104 7.83 -14.30 -0.43
CA CYS A 104 6.86 -14.50 0.64
C CYS A 104 6.20 -15.89 0.55
N LEU A 105 5.80 -16.33 -0.64
CA LEU A 105 5.14 -17.62 -0.81
C LEU A 105 6.11 -18.79 -0.64
N GLN A 106 7.36 -18.69 -1.12
CA GLN A 106 8.35 -19.75 -1.01
C GLN A 106 8.75 -20.03 0.45
N GLU A 107 8.96 -19.01 1.28
CA GLU A 107 9.28 -19.23 2.70
C GLU A 107 8.20 -20.02 3.43
N VAL A 108 6.93 -19.83 3.05
CA VAL A 108 5.79 -20.61 3.59
C VAL A 108 5.89 -22.09 3.20
N TYR A 109 6.28 -22.38 1.95
CA TYR A 109 6.41 -23.75 1.45
C TYR A 109 7.59 -24.50 2.08
N TYR A 110 8.76 -23.86 2.18
CA TYR A 110 9.94 -24.51 2.77
C TYR A 110 9.75 -24.82 4.25
N HIS A 111 9.04 -23.97 5.00
CA HIS A 111 8.74 -24.24 6.40
C HIS A 111 7.80 -25.45 6.58
N VAL A 112 6.84 -25.65 5.66
CA VAL A 112 5.98 -26.85 5.65
C VAL A 112 6.78 -28.10 5.25
N LEU A 113 7.66 -28.00 4.25
CA LEU A 113 8.48 -29.13 3.82
C LEU A 113 9.47 -29.57 4.90
N ILE A 114 10.11 -28.63 5.59
CA ILE A 114 11.03 -28.90 6.71
C ILE A 114 10.29 -29.54 7.89
N LEU A 115 9.11 -29.05 8.24
CA LEU A 115 8.31 -29.62 9.32
C LEU A 115 7.79 -31.03 9.00
N ILE A 116 7.48 -31.33 7.74
CA ILE A 116 6.99 -32.66 7.31
C ILE A 116 8.16 -33.64 7.11
N LEU A 117 9.31 -33.18 6.62
CA LEU A 117 10.46 -34.02 6.30
C LEU A 117 11.47 -34.14 7.44
N GLY A 118 11.37 -33.31 8.49
CA GLY A 118 12.22 -33.40 9.69
C GLY A 118 13.72 -33.21 9.39
N ILE A 119 14.05 -32.36 8.41
CA ILE A 119 15.43 -32.00 8.04
C ILE A 119 15.80 -30.65 8.65
#